data_AF-A0A662GE30-F1
#
_entry.id   AF-A0A662GE30-F1
#
_cell.length_a   1.000
_cell.length_b   1.000
_cell.length_c   1.000
_cell.angle_alpha   90.00
_cell.angle_beta   90.00
_cell.angle_gamma   90.00
#
_symmetry.space_group_name_H-M   'P 1'
#
loop_
_entity.id
_entity.type
_entity.pdbx_description
1 polymer ?
#
loop_
_entity_poly.entity_id
_entity_poly.type
_entity_poly.pdbx_seq_one_letter_code
_entity_poly.pdbx_strand_id
1 'polypeptide(L)'
;FRLLKVDPDFTVKRPGYAKLLPFFVVSGTVLIILGITVQVLWGATLGEPFVTFYVYSVYIGTALAVIGIIMGMLAGDPKTWGVYAVSGIILASVFSGLWGAGTLTIFNFPPPLPSELFMPVFIGWVMGDLIVLSTIGTALLVALTPVIKRTAIYVEKWFA
;
A
#
# COMPACT_ATOMS: atom_id res chain seq x y z
N PHE A 1 15.27 0.92 9.17
CA PHE A 1 16.32 -0.01 8.72
C PHE A 1 17.59 0.04 9.56
N ARG A 2 18.22 1.20 9.86
CA ARG A 2 19.37 1.28 10.82
C ARG A 2 19.08 0.83 12.26
N LEU A 3 17.85 1.03 12.76
CA LEU A 3 17.46 0.63 14.12
C LEU A 3 17.36 -0.87 14.36
N LEU A 4 17.28 -1.69 13.30
CA LEU A 4 17.07 -3.13 13.43
C LEU A 4 18.32 -3.98 13.14
N LYS A 5 19.43 -3.38 12.67
CA LYS A 5 20.62 -4.13 12.17
C LYS A 5 20.25 -5.29 11.25
N VAL A 6 19.17 -5.15 10.47
CA VAL A 6 18.79 -6.12 9.45
C VAL A 6 19.21 -5.52 8.12
N ASP A 7 20.26 -6.09 7.53
CA ASP A 7 20.54 -5.89 6.12
C ASP A 7 19.54 -6.77 5.35
N PRO A 8 18.62 -6.18 4.58
CA PRO A 8 17.72 -6.99 3.78
C PRO A 8 18.56 -7.68 2.69
N ASP A 9 18.84 -8.95 2.93
CA ASP A 9 19.60 -9.83 2.05
C ASP A 9 18.70 -10.26 0.89
N PHE A 10 19.06 -9.82 -0.32
CA PHE A 10 18.40 -10.19 -1.56
C PHE A 10 19.29 -11.09 -2.45
N THR A 11 20.42 -11.57 -1.92
CA THR A 11 21.34 -12.49 -2.62
C THR A 11 20.87 -13.93 -2.59
N VAL A 12 19.91 -14.26 -1.74
CA VAL A 12 19.24 -15.57 -1.75
C VAL A 12 18.62 -15.79 -3.13
N LYS A 13 19.06 -16.84 -3.83
CA LYS A 13 18.42 -17.33 -5.07
C LYS A 13 16.92 -17.40 -4.80
N ARG A 14 16.18 -16.41 -5.29
CA ARG A 14 14.74 -16.32 -5.07
C ARG A 14 14.10 -17.62 -5.57
N PRO A 15 13.39 -18.36 -4.72
CA PRO A 15 12.73 -19.58 -5.16
C PRO A 15 11.77 -19.25 -6.32
N GLY A 16 11.52 -20.21 -7.21
CA GLY A 16 10.84 -19.95 -8.50
C GLY A 16 9.53 -19.17 -8.38
N TYR A 17 8.76 -19.42 -7.31
CA TYR A 17 7.52 -18.71 -7.00
C TYR A 17 7.72 -17.23 -6.66
N ALA A 18 8.85 -16.81 -6.09
CA ALA A 18 9.13 -15.41 -5.78
C ALA A 18 9.35 -14.54 -7.04
N LYS A 19 9.51 -15.14 -8.22
CA LYS A 19 9.48 -14.42 -9.51
C LYS A 19 8.08 -13.95 -9.89
N LEU A 20 7.03 -14.55 -9.31
CA LEU A 20 5.64 -14.16 -9.54
C LEU A 20 5.19 -13.00 -8.65
N LEU A 21 5.96 -12.69 -7.60
CA LEU A 21 5.63 -11.63 -6.66
C LEU A 21 5.46 -10.25 -7.33
N PRO A 22 6.36 -9.79 -8.22
CA PRO A 22 6.13 -8.55 -8.96
C PRO A 22 4.87 -8.62 -9.83
N PHE A 23 4.58 -9.78 -10.44
CA PHE A 23 3.40 -9.94 -11.28
C PHE A 23 2.10 -9.77 -10.49
N PHE A 24 1.97 -10.43 -9.33
CA PHE A 24 0.77 -10.31 -8.49
C PHE A 24 0.58 -8.89 -7.95
N VAL A 25 1.66 -8.27 -7.47
CA VAL A 25 1.58 -6.94 -6.88
C VAL A 25 1.29 -5.88 -7.96
N VAL A 26 1.96 -5.94 -9.11
CA VAL A 26 1.73 -4.99 -10.23
C VAL A 26 0.33 -5.17 -10.82
N SER A 27 -0.12 -6.41 -11.05
CA SER A 27 -1.48 -6.64 -11.55
C SER A 27 -2.54 -6.16 -10.55
N GLY A 28 -2.33 -6.37 -9.25
CA GLY A 28 -3.22 -5.85 -8.21
C GLY A 28 -3.30 -4.32 -8.21
N THR A 29 -2.15 -3.65 -8.33
CA THR A 29 -2.08 -2.19 -8.48
C THR A 29 -2.80 -1.70 -9.73
N VAL A 30 -2.57 -2.33 -10.88
CA VAL A 30 -3.23 -1.96 -12.13
C VAL A 30 -4.75 -2.09 -12.01
N LEU A 31 -5.24 -3.19 -11.42
CA LEU A 31 -6.67 -3.40 -11.20
C LEU A 31 -7.27 -2.30 -10.31
N ILE A 32 -6.60 -1.93 -9.22
CA ILE A 32 -7.08 -0.85 -8.34
C ILE A 32 -7.11 0.50 -9.07
N ILE A 33 -6.06 0.85 -9.80
CA ILE A 33 -6.02 2.11 -10.55
C ILE A 33 -7.15 2.14 -11.59
N LEU A 34 -7.36 1.05 -12.32
CA LEU A 34 -8.44 0.94 -13.30
C LEU A 34 -9.81 1.03 -12.63
N GLY A 35 -10.03 0.30 -11.53
CA GLY A 35 -11.28 0.31 -10.77
C GLY A 35 -11.61 1.71 -10.28
N ILE A 36 -10.66 2.39 -9.63
CA ILE A 36 -10.85 3.76 -9.11
C ILE A 36 -11.12 4.72 -10.28
N THR A 37 -10.37 4.62 -11.38
CA THR A 37 -10.58 5.46 -12.56
C THR A 37 -11.98 5.29 -13.13
N VAL A 38 -12.45 4.04 -13.24
CA VAL A 38 -13.80 3.74 -13.73
C VAL A 38 -14.87 4.27 -12.79
N GLN A 39 -14.68 4.13 -11.48
CA GLN A 39 -15.60 4.67 -10.48
C GLN A 39 -15.71 6.20 -10.57
N VAL A 40 -14.57 6.90 -10.68
CA VAL A 40 -14.52 8.35 -10.71
C VAL A 40 -15.13 8.92 -12.00
N LEU A 41 -14.83 8.31 -13.15
CA LEU A 41 -15.28 8.83 -14.45
C LEU A 41 -16.73 8.46 -14.80
N TRP A 42 -17.15 7.24 -14.45
CA TRP A 42 -18.45 6.71 -14.89
C TRP A 42 -19.29 6.15 -13.75
N GLY A 43 -18.69 5.47 -12.77
CA GLY A 43 -19.45 4.83 -11.69
C GLY A 43 -20.26 5.81 -10.84
N ALA A 44 -19.68 6.98 -10.54
CA ALA A 44 -20.35 8.00 -9.74
C ALA A 44 -21.57 8.65 -10.43
N THR A 45 -21.62 8.64 -11.77
CA THR A 45 -22.66 9.35 -12.55
C THR A 45 -23.63 8.42 -13.27
N LEU A 46 -23.12 7.31 -13.82
CA LEU A 46 -23.87 6.36 -14.64
C LEU A 46 -24.32 5.11 -13.86
N GLY A 47 -23.73 4.85 -12.69
CA GLY A 47 -24.08 3.69 -11.87
C GLY A 47 -23.61 2.37 -12.47
N GLU A 48 -24.49 1.38 -12.54
CA GLU A 48 -24.16 0.05 -13.08
C GLU A 48 -23.96 0.07 -14.61
N PRO A 49 -23.01 -0.72 -15.16
CA PRO A 49 -22.20 -1.78 -14.52
C PRO A 49 -20.85 -1.31 -13.95
N PHE A 50 -20.58 0.00 -13.96
CA PHE A 50 -19.27 0.55 -13.61
C PHE A 50 -18.95 0.41 -12.12
N VAL A 51 -19.97 0.55 -11.26
CA VAL A 51 -19.85 0.33 -9.82
C VAL A 51 -19.47 -1.13 -9.53
N THR A 52 -20.15 -2.09 -10.17
CA THR A 52 -19.80 -3.50 -10.06
C THR A 52 -18.35 -3.76 -10.48
N PHE A 53 -17.92 -3.22 -11.62
CA PHE A 53 -16.52 -3.35 -12.08
C PHE A 53 -15.53 -2.81 -11.04
N TYR A 54 -15.76 -1.60 -10.54
CA TYR A 54 -14.93 -0.98 -9.49
C TYR A 54 -14.78 -1.89 -8.27
N VAL A 55 -15.90 -2.41 -7.74
CA VAL A 55 -15.90 -3.25 -6.54
C VAL A 55 -15.06 -4.51 -6.76
N TYR A 56 -15.25 -5.21 -7.87
CA TYR A 56 -14.47 -6.40 -8.20
C TYR A 56 -12.99 -6.08 -8.41
N SER A 57 -12.67 -4.99 -9.11
CA SER A 57 -11.29 -4.54 -9.31
C SER A 57 -10.58 -4.25 -8.00
N VAL A 58 -11.24 -3.58 -7.04
CA VAL A 58 -10.67 -3.30 -5.72
C VAL A 58 -10.46 -4.59 -4.93
N TYR A 59 -11.44 -5.48 -4.87
CA TYR A 59 -11.31 -6.72 -4.10
C TYR A 59 -10.26 -7.66 -4.67
N ILE A 60 -10.28 -7.89 -5.98
CA ILE A 60 -9.28 -8.74 -6.64
C ILE A 60 -7.90 -8.10 -6.50
N GLY A 61 -7.78 -6.79 -6.74
CA GLY A 61 -6.50 -6.10 -6.63
C GLY A 61 -5.90 -6.16 -5.23
N THR A 62 -6.72 -5.97 -4.20
CA THR A 62 -6.31 -6.09 -2.79
C THR A 62 -5.91 -7.53 -2.46
N ALA A 63 -6.68 -8.53 -2.92
CA ALA A 63 -6.35 -9.94 -2.69
C ALA A 63 -5.00 -10.32 -3.32
N LEU A 64 -4.73 -9.90 -4.56
CA LEU A 64 -3.45 -10.14 -5.23
C LEU A 64 -2.27 -9.49 -4.50
N ALA A 65 -2.47 -8.29 -3.96
CA ALA A 65 -1.47 -7.61 -3.17
C ALA A 65 -1.17 -8.32 -1.84
N VAL A 66 -2.21 -8.79 -1.12
CA VAL A 66 -2.05 -9.60 0.09
C VAL A 66 -1.29 -10.90 -0.21
N ILE A 67 -1.62 -11.58 -1.30
CA ILE A 67 -0.88 -12.76 -1.77
C ILE A 67 0.59 -12.39 -2.03
N GLY A 68 0.85 -11.27 -2.69
CA GLY A 68 2.21 -10.76 -2.92
C GLY A 68 3.00 -10.52 -1.64
N ILE A 69 2.37 -9.92 -0.62
CA ILE A 69 2.98 -9.69 0.69
C ILE A 69 3.29 -11.01 1.40
N ILE A 70 2.35 -11.97 1.41
CA ILE A 70 2.55 -13.30 2.00
C ILE A 70 3.70 -14.03 1.29
N MET A 71 3.73 -14.01 -0.04
CA MET A 71 4.84 -14.56 -0.82
C MET A 71 6.17 -13.88 -0.49
N GLY A 72 6.15 -12.57 -0.22
CA GLY A 72 7.31 -11.81 0.25
C GLY A 72 7.83 -12.32 1.58
N MET A 73 6.94 -12.58 2.54
CA MET A 73 7.28 -13.17 3.83
C MET A 73 7.82 -14.60 3.71
N LEU A 74 7.31 -15.40 2.79
CA LEU A 74 7.73 -16.81 2.61
C LEU A 74 9.01 -16.96 1.79
N ALA A 75 9.27 -16.05 0.84
CA ALA A 75 10.40 -16.15 -0.09
C ALA A 75 11.57 -15.23 0.25
N GLY A 76 11.32 -14.14 0.98
CA GLY A 76 12.32 -13.18 1.45
C GLY A 76 12.58 -13.31 2.94
N ASP A 77 13.11 -12.25 3.55
CA ASP A 77 13.24 -12.17 5.00
C ASP A 77 11.87 -11.89 5.65
N PRO A 78 11.30 -12.83 6.43
CA PRO A 78 9.99 -12.66 7.07
C PRO A 78 9.96 -11.46 8.01
N LYS A 79 11.09 -11.12 8.65
CA LYS A 79 11.16 -9.98 9.58
C LYS A 79 11.00 -8.67 8.83
N THR A 80 11.71 -8.48 7.73
CA THR A 80 11.60 -7.28 6.90
C THR A 80 10.19 -7.08 6.36
N TRP A 81 9.57 -8.14 5.82
CA TRP A 81 8.20 -8.07 5.30
C TRP A 81 7.15 -7.92 6.40
N GLY A 82 7.36 -8.54 7.56
CA GLY A 82 6.54 -8.35 8.75
C GLY A 82 6.57 -6.91 9.25
N VAL A 83 7.76 -6.32 9.36
CA VAL A 83 7.93 -4.90 9.70
C VAL A 83 7.25 -4.02 8.67
N TYR A 84 7.44 -4.29 7.37
CA TYR A 84 6.75 -3.52 6.33
C TYR A 84 5.22 -3.59 6.46
N ALA A 85 4.65 -4.77 6.66
CA ALA A 85 3.20 -4.92 6.83
C ALA A 85 2.67 -4.21 8.08
N VAL A 86 3.37 -4.32 9.21
CA VAL A 86 2.93 -3.70 10.46
C VAL A 86 3.19 -2.20 10.47
N SER A 87 4.42 -1.75 10.23
CA SER A 87 4.77 -0.33 10.32
C SER A 87 4.41 0.45 9.06
N GLY A 88 4.65 -0.14 7.88
CA GLY A 88 4.48 0.53 6.59
C GLY A 88 3.06 0.51 6.04
N ILE A 89 2.22 -0.43 6.49
CA ILE A 89 0.81 -0.52 6.06
C ILE A 89 -0.12 -0.24 7.23
N ILE A 90 -0.14 -1.09 8.26
CA ILE A 90 -1.15 -1.00 9.33
C ILE A 90 -0.99 0.27 10.17
N LEU A 91 0.17 0.47 10.79
CA LEU A 91 0.41 1.65 11.63
C LEU A 91 0.34 2.94 10.82
N ALA A 92 0.94 2.96 9.63
CA ALA A 92 0.84 4.09 8.72
C ALA A 92 -0.62 4.48 8.44
N SER A 93 -1.49 3.50 8.15
CA SER A 93 -2.92 3.72 7.91
C SER A 93 -3.63 4.29 9.14
N VAL A 94 -3.35 3.76 10.34
CA VAL A 94 -3.97 4.24 11.58
C VAL A 94 -3.54 5.68 11.91
N PHE A 95 -2.24 5.99 11.85
CA PHE A 95 -1.76 7.34 12.12
C PHE A 95 -2.22 8.35 11.06
N SER A 96 -2.19 7.95 9.79
CA SER A 96 -2.72 8.73 8.67
C SER A 96 -4.21 8.99 8.85
N GLY A 97 -5.01 7.97 9.20
CA GLY A 97 -6.44 8.12 9.46
C GLY A 97 -6.74 8.99 10.67
N LEU A 98 -6.01 8.84 11.78
CA LEU A 98 -6.17 9.70 12.97
C LEU A 98 -5.90 11.16 12.62
N TRP A 99 -4.86 11.41 11.83
CA TRP A 99 -4.52 12.74 11.37
C TRP A 99 -5.54 13.28 10.35
N GLY A 100 -5.88 12.53 9.31
CA GLY A 100 -6.82 12.94 8.28
C GLY A 100 -8.23 13.18 8.82
N ALA A 101 -8.78 12.22 9.57
CA ALA A 101 -10.09 12.39 10.21
C ALA A 101 -10.05 13.49 11.27
N GLY A 102 -9.00 13.55 12.10
CA GLY A 102 -8.85 14.57 13.13
C GLY A 102 -8.76 15.98 12.56
N THR A 103 -7.99 16.18 11.48
CA THR A 103 -7.88 17.50 10.83
C THR A 103 -9.21 17.94 10.23
N LEU A 104 -9.98 17.04 9.62
CA LEU A 104 -11.27 17.39 9.02
C LEU A 104 -12.38 17.65 10.04
N THR A 105 -12.43 16.93 11.17
CA THR A 105 -13.60 16.98 12.07
C THR A 105 -13.34 17.61 13.45
N ILE A 106 -12.14 17.45 14.00
CA ILE A 106 -11.80 17.95 15.35
C ILE A 106 -11.11 19.32 15.23
N PHE A 107 -10.05 19.39 14.42
CA PHE A 107 -9.32 20.64 14.19
C PHE A 107 -9.98 21.54 13.14
N ASN A 108 -11.01 21.04 12.43
CA ASN A 108 -11.82 21.78 11.47
C ASN A 108 -11.00 22.50 10.39
N PHE A 109 -9.98 21.83 9.86
CA PHE A 109 -9.22 22.33 8.73
C PHE A 109 -10.11 22.33 7.47
N PRO A 110 -9.97 23.31 6.58
CA PRO A 110 -10.79 23.37 5.37
C PRO A 110 -10.54 22.18 4.43
N PRO A 111 -11.60 21.51 3.91
CA PRO A 111 -13.02 21.70 4.22
C PRO A 111 -13.43 21.02 5.54
N PRO A 112 -14.04 21.76 6.51
CA PRO A 112 -14.39 21.19 7.80
C PRO A 112 -15.61 20.25 7.69
N LEU A 113 -15.61 19.20 8.49
CA LEU A 113 -16.68 18.23 8.62
C LEU A 113 -17.23 18.22 10.06
N PRO A 114 -18.51 17.90 10.27
CA PRO A 114 -19.06 17.75 11.62
C PRO A 114 -18.28 16.74 12.46
N SER A 115 -18.12 17.03 13.77
CA SER A 115 -17.34 16.19 14.68
C SER A 115 -17.93 14.80 14.86
N GLU A 116 -19.26 14.64 14.73
CA GLU A 116 -19.92 13.34 14.74
C GLU A 116 -19.47 12.40 13.59
N LEU A 117 -18.89 12.93 12.51
CA LEU A 117 -18.40 12.14 11.39
C LEU A 117 -16.98 11.60 11.59
N PHE A 118 -16.33 11.89 12.74
CA PHE A 118 -14.96 11.44 12.99
C PHE A 118 -14.80 9.92 12.78
N MET A 119 -15.67 9.10 13.37
CA MET A 119 -15.53 7.64 13.27
C MET A 119 -15.75 7.10 11.84
N PRO A 120 -16.82 7.48 11.11
CA PRO A 120 -16.98 7.10 9.71
C PRO A 120 -15.81 7.52 8.82
N VAL A 121 -15.32 8.77 8.97
CA VAL A 121 -14.20 9.29 8.19
C VAL A 121 -12.92 8.54 8.55
N PHE A 122 -12.65 8.32 9.83
CA PHE A 122 -11.49 7.57 10.31
C PHE A 122 -11.47 6.15 9.74
N ILE A 123 -12.58 5.40 9.87
CA ILE A 123 -12.67 4.02 9.37
C ILE A 123 -12.50 4.00 7.85
N GLY A 124 -13.21 4.87 7.12
CA GLY A 124 -13.10 4.95 5.66
C GLY A 124 -11.68 5.27 5.20
N TRP A 125 -11.01 6.19 5.89
CA TRP A 125 -9.63 6.57 5.60
C TRP A 125 -8.65 5.43 5.85
N VAL A 126 -8.72 4.80 7.04
CA VAL A 126 -7.85 3.66 7.39
C VAL A 126 -8.03 2.54 6.38
N MET A 127 -9.28 2.22 6.00
CA MET A 127 -9.55 1.18 5.01
C MET A 127 -9.01 1.54 3.62
N GLY A 128 -9.15 2.80 3.21
CA GLY A 128 -8.56 3.30 1.96
C GLY A 128 -7.04 3.19 1.95
N ASP A 129 -6.39 3.62 3.02
CA ASP A 129 -4.94 3.54 3.17
C ASP A 129 -4.45 2.09 3.20
N LEU A 130 -5.16 1.18 3.87
CA LEU A 130 -4.81 -0.24 3.86
C LEU A 130 -4.82 -0.80 2.44
N ILE A 131 -5.81 -0.46 1.62
CA ILE A 131 -5.89 -0.89 0.22
C ILE A 131 -4.73 -0.28 -0.58
N VAL A 132 -4.53 1.04 -0.52
CA VAL A 132 -3.51 1.75 -1.31
C VAL A 132 -2.10 1.33 -0.91
N LEU A 133 -1.79 1.27 0.38
CA LEU A 133 -0.46 0.93 0.87
C LEU A 133 -0.13 -0.54 0.65
N SER A 134 -1.10 -1.44 0.85
CA SER A 134 -0.87 -2.87 0.56
C SER A 134 -0.65 -3.13 -0.92
N THR A 135 -1.22 -2.34 -1.81
CA THR A 135 -1.16 -2.58 -3.26
C THR A 135 -0.08 -1.74 -3.92
N ILE A 136 -0.32 -0.43 -4.07
CA ILE A 136 0.58 0.54 -4.69
C ILE A 136 1.87 0.65 -3.88
N GLY A 137 1.78 0.77 -2.55
CA GLY A 137 2.95 0.84 -1.68
C GLY A 137 3.86 -0.38 -1.86
N THR A 138 3.28 -1.58 -1.87
CA THR A 138 4.04 -2.83 -2.09
C THR A 138 4.62 -2.89 -3.50
N ALA A 139 3.87 -2.45 -4.53
CA ALA A 139 4.36 -2.43 -5.91
C ALA A 139 5.61 -1.56 -6.04
N LEU A 140 5.55 -0.36 -5.46
CA LEU A 140 6.66 0.57 -5.44
C LEU A 140 7.83 -0.01 -4.65
N LEU A 141 7.59 -0.62 -3.48
CA LEU A 141 8.64 -1.29 -2.71
C LEU A 141 9.35 -2.34 -3.57
N VAL A 142 8.62 -3.23 -4.23
CA VAL A 142 9.18 -4.34 -4.99
C VAL A 142 9.91 -3.85 -6.25
N ALA A 143 9.32 -2.90 -6.97
CA ALA A 143 9.84 -2.39 -8.23
C ALA A 143 11.00 -1.39 -8.05
N LEU A 144 10.91 -0.51 -7.06
CA LEU A 144 11.91 0.54 -6.84
C LEU A 144 13.07 0.10 -5.96
N THR A 145 12.92 -0.89 -5.06
CA THR A 145 14.04 -1.33 -4.21
C THR A 145 15.32 -1.67 -4.99
N PRO A 146 15.27 -2.44 -6.10
CA PRO A 146 16.47 -2.71 -6.90
C PRO A 146 17.10 -1.46 -7.51
N VAL A 147 16.29 -0.46 -7.84
CA VAL A 147 16.75 0.82 -8.40
C VAL A 147 17.37 1.68 -7.30
N ILE A 148 16.67 1.87 -6.18
CA ILE A 148 17.13 2.66 -5.03
C ILE A 148 18.46 2.11 -4.49
N LYS A 149 18.61 0.79 -4.41
CA LYS A 149 19.87 0.17 -3.98
C LYS A 149 21.06 0.45 -4.89
N ARG A 150 20.83 0.78 -6.16
CA ARG A 150 21.89 1.18 -7.12
C ARG A 150 22.22 2.68 -7.03
N THR A 151 21.47 3.45 -6.24
CA THR A 151 21.73 4.88 -6.04
C THR A 151 22.72 5.14 -4.92
N ALA A 152 23.38 6.30 -4.99
CA ALA A 152 24.35 6.79 -4.00
C ALA A 152 23.80 6.88 -2.56
N ILE A 153 22.48 6.91 -2.39
CA ILE A 153 21.81 6.99 -1.07
C ILE A 153 22.09 5.75 -0.21
N TYR A 154 22.38 4.59 -0.85
CA TYR A 154 22.70 3.34 -0.16
C TYR A 154 24.21 3.06 -0.04
N VAL A 155 25.06 3.95 -0.55
CA VAL A 155 26.52 3.83 -0.39
C VAL A 155 26.88 4.35 1.00
N GLU A 156 27.42 3.46 1.85
CA GLU A 156 27.98 3.87 3.13
C GLU A 156 29.03 4.97 2.90
N LYS A 157 28.90 6.07 3.65
CA LYS A 157 29.83 7.22 3.63
C LYS A 157 29.82 8.08 2.36
N TRP A 158 28.76 8.06 1.53
CA TRP A 158 28.69 8.98 0.38
C TRP A 158 28.78 10.48 0.76
N PHE A 159 28.21 10.84 1.91
CA PHE A 159 28.23 12.21 2.44
C PHE A 159 29.14 12.34 3.69
N ALA A 160 30.03 11.37 3.95
CA ALA A 160 30.94 11.40 5.09
C ALA A 160 32.38 11.68 4.66
#